data_AF-A0A538CXW5-F1
#
_entry.id   AF-A0A538CXW5-F1
#
_cell.length_a   1.000
_cell.length_b   1.000
_cell.length_c   1.000
_cell.angle_alpha   90.00
_cell.angle_beta   90.00
_cell.angle_gamma   90.00
#
_symmetry.space_group_name_H-M   'P 1'
#
loop_
_entity.id
_entity.type
_entity.pdbx_description
1 polymer ?
#
loop_
_entity_poly.entity_id
_entity_poly.type
_entity_poly.pdbx_seq_one_letter_code
_entity_poly.pdbx_strand_id
1 'polypeptide(L)'
;MYGLTRATVTLISAAIAGLLIWLATQIGSGSNGEYWATYGLVAAAGLVMALSQLLGGWTKWGWPRISISVLLWAFIPVAIVVLWIVIFHQPHHGLGRSHIRKWSNDIGIDGLVKDFKDYVAVLSFGLGLVFGYSFDTTGPIVHRGRGEAPARPPVAERAEPAPTRDAPAPPRDAPPEQEAHSGQG
;
A
#
# COMPACT_ATOMS: atom_id res chain seq x y z
N MET A 1 10.93 -18.81 -9.36
CA MET A 1 11.96 -17.82 -9.77
C MET A 1 11.79 -16.43 -9.13
N TYR A 2 10.65 -16.11 -8.47
CA TYR A 2 10.42 -14.84 -7.76
C TYR A 2 11.51 -14.43 -6.75
N GLY A 3 12.04 -15.40 -6.00
CA GLY A 3 13.12 -15.13 -5.03
C GLY A 3 14.41 -14.64 -5.70
N LEU A 4 14.71 -15.10 -6.92
CA LEU A 4 15.95 -14.73 -7.62
C LEU A 4 15.87 -13.28 -8.12
N THR A 5 14.76 -12.86 -8.73
CA THR A 5 14.58 -11.48 -9.20
C THR A 5 14.64 -10.49 -8.02
N ARG A 6 13.95 -10.79 -6.92
CA ARG A 6 13.98 -9.93 -5.72
C ARG A 6 15.37 -9.85 -5.09
N ALA A 7 16.08 -10.98 -5.02
CA ALA A 7 17.45 -11.03 -4.51
C ALA A 7 18.40 -10.23 -5.40
N THR A 8 18.31 -10.37 -6.72
CA THR A 8 19.16 -9.64 -7.67
C THR A 8 18.92 -8.13 -7.61
N VAL A 9 17.66 -7.68 -7.58
CA VAL A 9 17.32 -6.25 -7.44
C VAL A 9 17.85 -5.70 -6.11
N THR A 10 17.69 -6.45 -5.02
CA THR A 10 18.23 -6.06 -3.71
C THR A 10 19.75 -5.96 -3.74
N LEU A 11 20.43 -6.92 -4.37
CA LEU A 11 21.89 -6.95 -4.48
C LEU A 11 22.41 -5.76 -5.30
N ILE A 12 21.80 -5.49 -6.45
CA ILE A 12 22.17 -4.34 -7.30
C ILE A 12 21.93 -3.03 -6.55
N SER A 13 20.78 -2.88 -5.89
CA SER A 13 20.48 -1.69 -5.09
C SER A 13 21.47 -1.51 -3.93
N ALA A 14 21.87 -2.59 -3.25
CA ALA A 14 22.87 -2.54 -2.20
C ALA A 14 24.24 -2.11 -2.74
N ALA A 15 24.65 -2.61 -3.92
CA ALA A 15 25.88 -2.18 -4.58
C ALA A 15 25.84 -0.68 -4.95
N ILE A 16 24.71 -0.20 -5.49
CA ILE A 16 24.51 1.23 -5.80
C ILE A 16 24.54 2.08 -4.52
N ALA A 17 23.86 1.64 -3.46
CA ALA A 17 23.87 2.34 -2.16
C ALA A 17 25.29 2.43 -1.59
N GLY A 18 26.07 1.34 -1.66
CA GLY A 18 27.48 1.33 -1.29
C GLY A 18 28.32 2.28 -2.14
N LEU A 19 28.09 2.34 -3.45
CA LEU A 19 28.76 3.27 -4.36
C LEU A 19 28.43 4.73 -4.02
N LEU A 20 27.16 5.05 -3.70
CA LEU A 20 26.74 6.39 -3.28
C LEU A 20 27.40 6.77 -1.96
N ILE A 21 27.49 5.85 -0.99
CA ILE A 21 28.18 6.10 0.28
C ILE A 21 29.67 6.32 0.03
N TRP A 22 30.30 5.53 -0.85
CA TRP A 22 31.69 5.74 -1.24
C TRP A 22 31.90 7.09 -1.93
N LEU A 23 31.03 7.50 -2.85
CA LEU A 23 31.10 8.83 -3.45
C LEU A 23 30.99 9.94 -2.40
N ALA A 24 30.22 9.73 -1.34
CA ALA A 24 30.07 10.68 -0.25
C ALA A 24 31.38 10.90 0.51
N THR A 25 32.27 9.89 0.57
CA THR A 25 33.60 10.02 1.20
C THR A 25 34.57 10.85 0.37
N GLN A 26 34.28 11.03 -0.93
CA GLN A 26 35.13 11.82 -1.84
C GLN A 26 34.79 13.31 -1.81
N ILE A 27 33.69 13.68 -1.15
CA ILE A 27 33.27 15.06 -0.98
C ILE A 27 34.06 15.68 0.18
N GLY A 28 34.56 16.90 -0.01
CA GLY A 28 35.28 17.64 1.02
C GLY A 28 34.43 17.99 2.25
N SER A 29 35.03 18.65 3.23
CA SER A 29 34.35 19.06 4.48
C SER A 29 34.43 20.57 4.76
N GLY A 30 34.88 21.35 3.77
CA GLY A 30 35.24 22.76 3.93
C GLY A 30 34.08 23.74 3.77
N SER A 31 32.91 23.30 3.30
CA SER A 31 31.78 24.19 2.99
C SER A 31 30.42 23.59 3.36
N ASN A 32 29.41 24.45 3.46
CA ASN A 32 28.02 24.01 3.65
C ASN A 32 27.49 23.23 2.43
N GLY A 33 27.94 23.58 1.22
CA GLY A 33 27.55 22.87 0.00
C GLY A 33 28.02 21.43 0.00
N GLU A 34 29.29 21.21 0.37
CA GLU A 34 29.86 19.87 0.53
C GLU A 34 29.13 19.08 1.63
N TYR A 35 28.86 19.69 2.78
CA TYR A 35 28.07 19.06 3.86
C TYR A 35 26.72 18.53 3.34
N TRP A 36 25.95 19.36 2.64
CA TRP A 36 24.66 18.97 2.09
C TRP A 36 24.79 17.93 0.98
N ALA A 37 25.83 18.01 0.16
CA ALA A 37 26.11 17.02 -0.87
C ALA A 37 26.39 15.65 -0.25
N THR A 38 27.24 15.57 0.78
CA THR A 38 27.56 14.33 1.51
C THR A 38 26.29 13.69 2.08
N TYR A 39 25.52 14.42 2.89
CA TYR A 39 24.33 13.85 3.53
C TYR A 39 23.17 13.63 2.57
N GLY A 40 23.08 14.42 1.48
CA GLY A 40 22.17 14.19 0.38
C GLY A 40 22.47 12.87 -0.35
N LEU A 41 23.74 12.54 -0.58
CA LEU A 41 24.16 11.28 -1.19
C LEU A 41 23.87 10.08 -0.27
N VAL A 42 24.10 10.23 1.03
CA VAL A 42 23.76 9.21 2.02
C VAL A 42 22.24 8.99 2.10
N ALA A 43 21.44 10.07 2.03
CA ALA A 43 19.99 9.95 1.92
C ALA A 43 19.57 9.26 0.61
N ALA A 44 20.21 9.56 -0.52
CA ALA A 44 19.97 8.87 -1.78
C ALA A 44 20.26 7.36 -1.67
N ALA A 45 21.29 6.95 -0.93
CA ALA A 45 21.57 5.54 -0.67
C ALA A 45 20.41 4.85 0.07
N GLY A 46 19.83 5.50 1.09
CA GLY A 46 18.66 4.99 1.80
C GLY A 46 17.42 4.90 0.91
N LEU A 47 17.21 5.90 0.05
CA LEU A 47 16.14 5.91 -0.94
C LEU A 47 16.27 4.74 -1.93
N VAL A 48 17.47 4.49 -2.47
CA VAL A 48 17.75 3.37 -3.37
C VAL A 48 17.37 2.03 -2.71
N MET A 49 17.68 1.86 -1.43
CA MET A 49 17.29 0.64 -0.69
C MET A 49 15.79 0.48 -0.54
N ALA A 50 15.06 1.57 -0.25
CA ALA A 50 13.60 1.53 -0.18
C ALA A 50 12.96 1.22 -1.55
N LEU A 51 13.42 1.86 -2.62
CA LEU A 51 12.93 1.62 -3.99
C LEU A 51 13.21 0.19 -4.46
N SER A 52 14.29 -0.43 -3.98
CA SER A 52 14.59 -1.83 -4.24
C SER A 52 13.44 -2.78 -3.87
N GLN A 53 12.74 -2.48 -2.77
CA GLN A 53 11.62 -3.31 -2.32
C GLN A 53 10.41 -3.20 -3.23
N LEU A 54 10.19 -2.04 -3.85
CA LEU A 54 9.11 -1.82 -4.82
C LEU A 54 9.38 -2.59 -6.12
N LEU A 55 10.62 -2.53 -6.60
CA LEU A 55 11.05 -3.19 -7.84
C LEU A 55 11.15 -4.71 -7.68
N GLY A 56 11.61 -5.20 -6.51
CA GLY A 56 11.76 -6.62 -6.23
C GLY A 56 10.43 -7.37 -6.02
N GLY A 57 9.33 -6.65 -5.79
CA GLY A 57 7.96 -7.20 -5.72
C GLY A 57 7.12 -7.00 -6.99
N TRP A 58 7.69 -6.38 -8.04
CA TRP A 58 6.94 -5.84 -9.18
C TRP A 58 6.53 -6.94 -10.18
N THR A 59 5.25 -7.31 -10.16
CA THR A 59 4.66 -8.27 -11.11
C THR A 59 3.42 -7.75 -11.83
N LYS A 60 3.03 -6.49 -11.59
CA LYS A 60 1.64 -6.02 -11.82
C LYS A 60 1.45 -4.86 -12.80
N TRP A 61 2.48 -4.44 -13.55
CA TRP A 61 2.39 -3.44 -14.65
C TRP A 61 1.68 -2.09 -14.34
N GLY A 62 1.42 -1.79 -13.07
CA GLY A 62 0.91 -0.49 -12.62
C GLY A 62 2.03 0.54 -12.50
N TRP A 63 1.71 1.81 -12.74
CA TRP A 63 2.62 2.92 -12.50
C TRP A 63 2.79 3.15 -10.98
N PRO A 64 4.02 3.43 -10.51
CA PRO A 64 4.26 3.77 -9.12
C PRO A 64 3.46 5.02 -8.74
N ARG A 65 2.73 4.97 -7.62
CA ARG A 65 1.97 6.11 -7.09
C ARG A 65 2.60 6.61 -5.80
N ILE A 66 2.50 7.92 -5.59
CA ILE A 66 2.88 8.54 -4.32
C ILE A 66 1.68 8.44 -3.37
N SER A 67 1.89 7.79 -2.23
CA SER A 67 0.95 7.77 -1.11
C SER A 67 1.06 9.10 -0.35
N ILE A 68 0.12 10.00 -0.62
CA ILE A 68 0.03 11.31 0.06
C ILE A 68 -0.09 11.13 1.57
N SER A 69 -0.79 10.08 2.04
CA SER A 69 -0.95 9.82 3.47
C SER A 69 0.38 9.47 4.15
N VAL A 70 1.19 8.60 3.54
CA VAL A 70 2.52 8.25 4.08
C VAL A 70 3.45 9.45 4.01
N LEU A 71 3.41 10.20 2.90
CA LEU A 71 4.22 11.40 2.72
C LEU A 71 3.92 12.44 3.82
N LEU A 72 2.64 12.71 4.09
CA LEU A 72 2.24 13.74 5.06
C LEU A 72 2.39 13.29 6.52
N TRP A 73 2.02 12.06 6.85
CA TRP A 73 1.94 11.61 8.25
C TRP A 73 3.17 10.85 8.75
N ALA A 74 3.97 10.26 7.86
CA ALA A 74 5.21 9.60 8.24
C ALA A 74 6.43 10.41 7.80
N PHE A 75 6.53 10.76 6.51
CA PHE A 75 7.74 11.41 6.00
C PHE A 75 7.90 12.83 6.52
N ILE A 76 6.88 13.69 6.47
CA ILE A 76 7.03 15.10 6.90
C ILE A 76 7.48 15.20 8.38
N PRO A 77 6.85 14.51 9.36
CA PRO A 77 7.32 14.58 10.74
C PRO A 77 8.76 14.09 10.91
N VAL A 78 9.13 12.99 10.26
CA VAL A 78 10.49 12.45 10.28
C VAL A 78 11.47 13.43 9.64
N ALA A 79 11.11 14.03 8.50
CA ALA A 79 11.91 15.02 7.79
C ALA A 79 12.15 16.26 8.66
N ILE A 80 11.13 16.74 9.38
CA ILE A 80 11.29 17.86 10.30
C ILE A 80 12.33 17.52 11.38
N VAL A 81 12.20 16.37 12.05
CA VAL A 81 13.13 15.97 13.12
C VAL A 81 14.55 15.74 12.59
N VAL A 82 14.71 15.03 11.47
CA VAL A 82 16.03 14.75 10.91
C VAL A 82 16.68 16.02 10.37
N LEU A 83 15.97 16.85 9.60
CA LEU A 83 16.53 18.10 9.08
C LEU A 83 16.85 19.09 10.20
N TRP A 84 16.09 19.08 11.31
CA TRP A 84 16.43 19.82 12.52
C TRP A 84 17.84 19.49 13.01
N ILE A 85 18.12 18.20 13.18
CA ILE A 85 19.41 17.69 13.65
C ILE A 85 20.51 17.97 12.62
N VAL A 86 20.26 17.73 11.34
CA VAL A 86 21.23 17.99 10.26
C VAL A 86 21.59 19.49 10.20
N ILE A 87 20.61 20.39 10.21
CA ILE A 87 20.88 21.83 10.16
C ILE A 87 21.64 22.30 11.41
N PHE A 88 21.31 21.76 12.59
CA PHE A 88 22.02 22.08 13.83
C PHE A 88 23.53 21.78 13.77
N HIS A 89 23.93 20.72 13.04
CA HIS A 89 25.32 20.23 12.96
C HIS A 89 26.10 20.66 11.72
N GLN A 90 25.55 21.53 10.88
CA GLN A 90 26.33 22.08 9.78
C GLN A 90 27.67 22.66 10.29
N PRO A 91 28.69 22.86 9.44
CA PRO A 91 29.98 23.44 9.83
C PRO A 91 29.98 24.98 9.85
N HIS A 92 29.52 25.66 8.80
CA HIS A 92 29.57 27.14 8.67
C HIS A 92 28.22 27.84 8.77
N HIS A 93 28.18 29.09 9.25
CA HIS A 93 26.92 29.85 9.41
C HIS A 93 26.05 29.75 8.14
N GLY A 94 24.82 29.28 8.31
CA GLY A 94 23.88 29.02 7.21
C GLY A 94 22.48 29.45 7.59
N LEU A 95 21.57 29.48 6.62
CA LEU A 95 20.16 29.81 6.83
C LEU A 95 19.56 28.84 7.86
N GLY A 96 19.21 29.36 9.04
CA GLY A 96 18.44 28.64 10.06
C GLY A 96 19.23 27.99 11.20
N ARG A 97 20.56 27.79 11.12
CA ARG A 97 21.29 27.15 12.24
C ARG A 97 21.20 27.94 13.53
N SER A 98 21.40 29.26 13.48
CA SER A 98 21.33 30.13 14.67
C SER A 98 19.95 30.05 15.32
N HIS A 99 18.88 30.03 14.51
CA HIS A 99 17.50 29.88 14.97
C HIS A 99 17.25 28.50 15.59
N ILE A 100 17.67 27.43 14.93
CA ILE A 100 17.49 26.05 15.41
C ILE A 100 18.26 25.81 16.72
N ARG A 101 19.50 26.30 16.82
CA ARG A 101 20.27 26.22 18.07
C ARG A 101 19.61 26.99 19.21
N LYS A 102 19.13 28.20 18.92
CA LYS A 102 18.41 29.00 19.92
C LYS A 102 17.15 28.28 20.38
N TRP A 103 16.34 27.76 19.46
CA TRP A 103 15.11 27.04 19.81
C TRP A 103 15.39 25.74 20.56
N SER A 104 16.40 24.96 20.15
CA SER A 104 16.83 23.76 20.88
C SER A 104 17.24 24.06 22.32
N ASN A 105 17.92 25.19 22.55
CA ASN A 105 18.28 25.64 23.88
C ASN A 105 17.05 26.10 24.67
N ASP A 106 16.15 26.86 24.04
CA ASP A 106 14.93 27.38 24.67
C ASP A 106 13.96 26.26 25.08
N ILE A 107 13.87 25.18 24.31
CA ILE A 107 13.05 23.99 24.62
C ILE A 107 13.82 22.90 25.40
N GLY A 108 15.09 23.12 25.71
CA GLY A 108 15.91 22.24 26.56
C GLY A 108 16.40 20.93 25.93
N ILE A 109 16.38 20.80 24.60
CA ILE A 109 16.81 19.56 23.89
C ILE A 109 18.21 19.68 23.27
N ASP A 110 18.93 20.77 23.52
CA ASP A 110 20.24 21.05 22.91
C ASP A 110 21.27 19.92 23.18
N GLY A 111 21.30 19.35 24.39
CA GLY A 111 22.14 18.19 24.72
C GLY A 111 21.80 16.97 23.86
N LEU A 112 20.51 16.61 23.81
CA LEU A 112 20.03 15.50 22.97
C LEU A 112 20.44 15.69 21.50
N VAL A 113 20.24 16.89 20.95
CA VAL A 113 20.60 17.15 19.55
C VAL A 113 22.11 17.00 19.36
N LYS A 114 22.95 17.57 20.23
CA LYS A 114 24.41 17.45 20.16
C LYS A 114 24.90 16.00 20.16
N ASP A 115 24.24 15.11 20.91
CA ASP A 115 24.61 13.69 20.98
C ASP A 115 24.45 12.98 19.62
N PHE A 116 23.59 13.50 18.72
CA PHE A 116 23.39 12.93 17.38
C PHE A 116 24.44 13.35 16.34
N LYS A 117 25.46 14.15 16.70
CA LYS A 117 26.48 14.64 15.76
C LYS A 117 27.11 13.54 14.92
N ASP A 118 27.48 12.42 15.54
CA ASP A 118 28.16 11.32 14.85
C ASP A 118 27.18 10.39 14.11
N TYR A 119 25.87 10.60 14.30
CA TYR A 119 24.79 9.79 13.71
C TYR A 119 24.07 10.50 12.55
N VAL A 120 24.49 11.71 12.16
CA VAL A 120 23.88 12.47 11.06
C VAL A 120 23.81 11.66 9.76
N ALA A 121 24.82 10.85 9.47
CA ALA A 121 24.82 9.97 8.31
C ALA A 121 23.70 8.90 8.40
N VAL A 122 23.54 8.27 9.56
CA VAL A 122 22.49 7.25 9.79
C VAL A 122 21.10 7.87 9.67
N LEU A 123 20.90 9.06 10.25
CA LEU A 123 19.63 9.78 10.15
C LEU A 123 19.31 10.18 8.71
N SER A 124 20.32 10.62 7.95
CA SER A 124 20.17 10.98 6.54
C SER A 124 19.79 9.76 5.69
N PHE A 125 20.46 8.63 5.91
CA PHE A 125 20.11 7.36 5.26
C PHE A 125 18.67 6.95 5.60
N GLY A 126 18.30 6.97 6.88
CA GLY A 126 16.94 6.66 7.34
C GLY A 126 15.89 7.59 6.75
N LEU A 127 16.19 8.89 6.61
CA LEU A 127 15.28 9.86 5.99
C LEU A 127 14.99 9.51 4.53
N GLY A 128 16.02 9.17 3.75
CA GLY A 128 15.84 8.72 2.37
C GLY A 128 15.04 7.42 2.27
N LEU A 129 15.22 6.51 3.22
CA LEU A 129 14.50 5.25 3.30
C LEU A 129 13.00 5.48 3.58
N VAL A 130 12.67 6.33 4.57
CA VAL A 130 11.29 6.73 4.87
C VAL A 130 10.65 7.50 3.72
N PHE A 131 11.41 8.35 3.02
CA PHE A 131 10.93 8.99 1.79
C PHE A 131 10.56 7.94 0.74
N GLY A 132 11.40 6.92 0.55
CA GLY A 132 11.15 5.82 -0.36
C GLY A 132 9.87 5.03 -0.06
N TYR A 133 9.46 4.93 1.21
CA TYR A 133 8.18 4.32 1.58
C TYR A 133 6.95 5.12 1.18
N SER A 134 7.12 6.39 0.78
CA SER A 134 6.01 7.19 0.23
C SER A 134 5.60 6.72 -1.16
N PHE A 135 6.40 5.90 -1.83
CA PHE A 135 6.07 5.30 -3.12
C PHE A 135 5.41 3.93 -2.89
N ASP A 136 4.21 3.75 -3.44
CA ASP A 136 3.42 2.52 -3.33
C ASP A 136 3.18 1.89 -4.72
N THR A 137 3.03 0.56 -4.73
CA THR A 137 2.66 -0.22 -5.92
C THR A 137 1.25 -0.80 -5.73
N THR A 138 0.23 -0.08 -6.21
CA THR A 138 -1.11 -0.65 -6.25
C THR A 138 -1.19 -1.63 -7.43
N GLY A 139 -1.47 -2.91 -7.16
CA GLY A 139 -1.86 -3.87 -8.21
C GLY A 139 -3.11 -3.40 -8.96
N PRO A 140 -3.43 -3.97 -10.14
CA PRO A 140 -4.55 -3.52 -10.94
C PRO A 140 -5.78 -3.37 -10.06
N ILE A 141 -6.38 -2.17 -10.07
CA ILE A 141 -7.69 -1.93 -9.51
C ILE A 141 -8.61 -2.86 -10.30
N VAL A 142 -8.91 -4.04 -9.75
CA VAL A 142 -10.04 -4.81 -10.20
C VAL A 142 -11.22 -3.89 -9.90
N HIS A 143 -11.66 -3.15 -10.91
CA HIS A 143 -12.99 -2.61 -10.92
C HIS A 143 -13.86 -3.86 -10.90
N ARG A 144 -14.14 -4.38 -9.69
CA ARG A 144 -15.23 -5.31 -9.50
C ARG A 144 -16.43 -4.47 -9.89
N GLY A 145 -16.84 -4.61 -11.14
CA GLY A 145 -17.92 -3.83 -11.71
C GLY A 145 -19.06 -3.87 -10.70
N ARG A 146 -19.63 -2.70 -10.44
CA ARG A 146 -20.84 -2.52 -9.61
C ARG A 146 -22.06 -3.18 -10.31
N GLY A 147 -21.92 -4.43 -10.73
CA GLY A 147 -22.84 -5.13 -11.60
C GLY A 147 -22.69 -6.65 -11.57
N GLU A 148 -21.66 -7.21 -10.92
CA GLU A 148 -21.65 -8.64 -10.61
C GLU A 148 -22.51 -8.86 -9.36
N ALA A 149 -23.82 -8.96 -9.57
CA ALA A 149 -24.70 -9.53 -8.56
C ALA A 149 -24.11 -10.88 -8.13
N PRO A 150 -24.09 -11.22 -6.83
CA PRO A 150 -23.65 -12.55 -6.42
C PRO A 150 -24.47 -13.56 -7.21
N ALA A 151 -23.79 -14.44 -7.96
CA ALA A 151 -24.41 -15.53 -8.69
C ALA A 151 -25.28 -16.28 -7.67
N ARG A 152 -26.59 -16.08 -7.77
CA ARG A 152 -27.57 -16.76 -6.93
C ARG A 152 -27.32 -18.25 -7.18
N PRO A 153 -27.12 -19.09 -6.15
CA PRO A 153 -27.04 -20.52 -6.38
C PRO A 153 -28.28 -20.95 -7.17
N PRO A 154 -28.16 -21.89 -8.13
CA PRO A 154 -29.30 -22.30 -8.95
C PRO A 154 -30.39 -22.75 -7.97
N VAL A 155 -31.51 -22.03 -7.99
CA VAL A 155 -32.71 -22.46 -7.29
C VAL A 155 -33.06 -23.77 -7.97
N ALA A 156 -32.84 -24.88 -7.25
CA ALA A 156 -33.33 -26.18 -7.66
C ALA A 156 -34.83 -25.98 -7.96
N GLU A 157 -35.14 -26.19 -9.24
CA GLU A 157 -36.46 -26.19 -9.82
C GLU A 157 -37.39 -26.96 -8.88
N ARG A 158 -38.23 -26.21 -8.16
CA ARG A 158 -39.33 -26.78 -7.40
C ARG A 158 -40.28 -27.35 -8.43
N ALA A 159 -40.16 -28.65 -8.69
CA ALA A 159 -41.10 -29.42 -9.47
C ALA A 159 -42.53 -29.09 -8.98
N GLU A 160 -43.36 -28.64 -9.92
CA GLU A 160 -44.77 -28.34 -9.73
C GLU A 160 -45.52 -29.54 -9.12
N PRO A 161 -46.46 -29.31 -8.18
CA PRO A 161 -47.48 -30.29 -7.89
C PRO A 161 -48.42 -30.44 -9.10
N ALA A 162 -48.59 -31.69 -9.54
CA ALA A 162 -49.38 -32.13 -10.70
C ALA A 162 -50.81 -31.55 -10.79
N PRO A 163 -51.35 -31.37 -12.02
CA PRO A 163 -52.74 -30.98 -12.21
C PRO A 163 -53.68 -32.13 -11.81
N THR A 164 -54.69 -31.83 -10.99
CA THR A 164 -55.77 -32.78 -10.65
C THR A 164 -57.04 -32.38 -11.40
N ARG A 165 -57.47 -33.22 -12.36
CA ARG A 165 -58.76 -33.37 -13.08
C ARG A 165 -58.42 -33.85 -14.50
N ASP A 166 -58.87 -34.98 -15.02
CA ASP A 166 -60.15 -35.67 -14.89
C ASP A 166 -59.99 -37.20 -14.99
N ALA A 167 -60.73 -37.94 -14.18
CA ALA A 167 -60.86 -39.40 -14.30
C ALA A 167 -61.91 -39.75 -15.38
N PRO A 168 -61.66 -40.72 -16.27
CA PRO A 168 -62.66 -41.19 -17.23
C PRO A 168 -63.74 -42.05 -16.53
N ALA A 169 -65.00 -41.84 -16.90
CA ALA A 169 -66.15 -42.61 -16.43
C ALA A 169 -66.07 -44.10 -16.86
N PRO A 170 -66.48 -45.06 -16.00
CA PRO A 170 -66.58 -46.46 -16.38
C PRO A 170 -67.90 -46.76 -17.14
N PRO A 171 -67.89 -47.61 -18.17
CA PRO A 171 -69.13 -48.11 -18.78
C PRO A 171 -69.76 -49.17 -17.89
N ARG A 172 -71.06 -49.06 -17.63
CA ARG A 172 -71.88 -50.18 -17.13
C ARG A 172 -73.16 -50.28 -17.94
N ASP A 173 -73.11 -51.19 -18.91
CA ASP A 173 -74.29 -51.86 -19.42
C ASP A 173 -74.75 -52.92 -18.42
N ALA A 174 -75.95 -52.76 -17.86
CA ALA A 174 -76.82 -53.86 -17.43
C ALA A 174 -78.30 -53.39 -17.43
N PRO A 175 -79.27 -54.22 -17.86
CA PRO A 175 -80.58 -53.79 -18.38
C PRO A 175 -81.73 -53.80 -17.31
N PRO A 176 -82.99 -53.46 -17.68
CA PRO A 176 -83.89 -52.58 -16.91
C PRO A 176 -84.96 -53.28 -16.06
N GLU A 177 -85.51 -52.56 -15.07
CA GLU A 177 -86.82 -52.76 -14.40
C GLU A 177 -86.99 -51.61 -13.38
N GLN A 178 -88.13 -50.94 -13.12
CA GLN A 178 -89.49 -51.01 -13.62
C GLN A 178 -90.22 -49.73 -13.15
N GLU A 179 -90.99 -49.16 -14.07
CA GLU A 179 -92.30 -48.48 -13.91
C GLU A 179 -92.57 -47.46 -12.79
N ALA A 180 -92.90 -46.26 -13.28
CA ALA A 180 -93.59 -45.20 -12.58
C ALA A 180 -95.04 -45.60 -12.26
N HIS A 181 -95.40 -45.59 -10.97
CA HIS A 181 -96.80 -45.46 -10.59
C HIS A 181 -97.18 -43.98 -10.52
N SER A 182 -98.05 -43.59 -11.45
CA SER A 182 -98.83 -42.36 -11.41
C SER A 182 -99.85 -42.43 -10.27
N GLY A 183 -99.90 -41.39 -9.44
CA GLY A 183 -101.03 -41.11 -8.55
C GLY A 183 -101.83 -39.91 -9.07
N GLN A 184 -103.01 -40.17 -9.61
CA GLN A 184 -104.12 -39.21 -9.72
C GLN A 184 -105.27 -39.76 -8.87
N GLY A 185 -106.01 -38.86 -8.20
CA GLY A 185 -107.40 -39.08 -7.75
C GLY A 185 -107.57 -39.54 -6.32
#